data_AF-A0A2W2MB29-F1
#
_entry.id   AF-A0A2W2MB29-F1
#
_cell.length_a   1.000
_cell.length_b   1.000
_cell.length_c   1.000
_cell.angle_alpha   90.00
_cell.angle_beta   90.00
_cell.angle_gamma   90.00
#
_symmetry.space_group_name_H-M   'P 1'
#
loop_
_entity.id
_entity.type
_entity.pdbx_description
1 polymer ?
#
loop_
_entity_poly.entity_id
_entity_poly.type
_entity_poly.pdbx_seq_one_letter_code
_entity_poly.pdbx_strand_id
1 'polypeptide(L)'
;MLRLAREGVARNEITRQTGVSTASVTRICADEGVTFDRSATEAAVKARVVDMKATRVGLAGALLDDVQTARARMHASEDNRAFLDGARAIAGLVGAHVRVAGFDKDDSSGVDAARSMLGRLATAIGVAVSEDASETDGEAP
;
A
#
# COMPACT_ATOMS: atom_id res chain seq x y z
N MET A 1 -29.75 19.14 -3.66
CA MET A 1 -28.37 18.62 -3.49
C MET A 1 -27.69 19.18 -2.24
N LEU A 2 -27.42 20.49 -2.15
CA LEU A 2 -26.75 21.13 -1.00
C LEU A 2 -27.45 20.89 0.35
N ARG A 3 -28.79 20.93 0.35
CA ARG A 3 -29.60 20.57 1.53
C ARG A 3 -29.27 19.17 2.06
N LEU A 4 -29.24 18.16 1.18
CA LEU A 4 -28.93 16.77 1.52
C LEU A 4 -27.50 16.62 2.09
N ALA A 5 -26.54 17.35 1.51
CA ALA A 5 -25.17 17.33 1.99
C ALA A 5 -25.04 17.93 3.40
N ARG A 6 -25.77 19.02 3.70
CA ARG A 6 -25.82 19.62 5.05
C ARG A 6 -26.56 18.74 6.07
N GLU A 7 -27.50 17.93 5.61
CA GLU A 7 -28.20 16.90 6.40
C GLU A 7 -27.33 15.64 6.65
N GLY A 8 -26.08 15.61 6.16
CA GLY A 8 -25.13 14.52 6.38
C GLY A 8 -25.29 13.32 5.44
N VAL A 9 -26.08 13.45 4.37
CA VAL A 9 -26.27 12.37 3.39
C VAL A 9 -24.97 12.13 2.61
N ALA A 10 -24.57 10.86 2.49
CA ALA A 10 -23.36 10.48 1.79
C ALA A 10 -23.38 10.90 0.31
N ARG A 11 -22.23 11.35 -0.22
CA ARG A 11 -22.10 11.85 -1.60
C ARG A 11 -22.70 10.91 -2.66
N ASN A 12 -22.44 9.61 -2.56
CA ASN A 12 -22.93 8.63 -3.54
C ASN A 12 -24.46 8.48 -3.50
N GLU A 13 -25.06 8.67 -2.32
CA GLU A 13 -26.51 8.65 -2.16
C GLU A 13 -27.14 9.90 -2.78
N ILE A 14 -26.51 11.07 -2.61
CA ILE A 14 -26.91 12.30 -3.30
C ILE A 14 -26.88 12.11 -4.82
N THR A 15 -25.85 11.46 -5.37
CA THR A 15 -25.78 11.15 -6.80
C THR A 15 -26.95 10.26 -7.27
N ARG A 16 -27.32 9.22 -6.50
CA ARG A 16 -28.47 8.36 -6.85
C ARG A 16 -29.79 9.12 -6.82
N GLN A 17 -29.99 9.99 -5.82
CA GLN A 17 -31.24 10.73 -5.65
C GLN A 17 -31.39 11.90 -6.63
N THR A 18 -30.29 12.55 -7.01
CA THR A 18 -30.34 13.76 -7.83
C THR A 18 -29.99 13.53 -9.30
N GLY A 19 -29.40 12.37 -9.64
CA GLY A 19 -28.90 12.08 -10.99
C GLY A 19 -27.65 12.89 -11.37
N VAL A 20 -27.10 13.69 -10.46
CA VAL A 20 -25.91 14.52 -10.70
C VAL A 20 -24.64 13.70 -10.51
N SER A 21 -23.71 13.82 -11.45
CA SER A 21 -22.43 13.09 -11.38
C SER A 21 -21.67 13.38 -10.08
N THR A 22 -21.03 12.34 -9.56
CA THR A 22 -20.27 12.37 -8.31
C THR A 22 -19.23 13.50 -8.24
N ALA A 23 -18.60 13.81 -9.39
CA ALA A 23 -17.65 14.90 -9.52
C ALA A 23 -18.33 16.28 -9.38
N SER A 24 -19.49 16.47 -10.01
CA SER A 24 -20.26 17.71 -9.88
C SER A 24 -20.84 17.91 -8.48
N VAL A 25 -21.30 16.82 -7.83
CA VAL A 25 -21.73 16.88 -6.43
C VAL A 25 -20.60 17.35 -5.51
N THR A 26 -19.40 16.80 -5.70
CA THR A 26 -18.23 17.18 -4.90
C THR A 26 -17.85 18.65 -5.09
N ARG A 27 -17.81 19.11 -6.34
CA ARG A 27 -17.41 20.50 -6.68
C ARG A 27 -18.39 21.53 -6.10
N ILE A 28 -19.69 21.35 -6.38
CA ILE A 28 -20.73 22.27 -5.91
C ILE A 28 -20.78 22.32 -4.37
N CYS A 29 -20.59 21.21 -3.67
CA CYS A 29 -20.51 21.20 -2.21
C CYS A 29 -19.24 21.90 -1.70
N ALA A 30 -18.10 21.69 -2.35
CA ALA A 30 -16.83 22.33 -1.97
C ALA A 30 -16.87 23.85 -2.16
N ASP A 31 -17.43 24.33 -3.28
CA ASP A 31 -17.60 25.76 -3.57
C ASP A 31 -18.46 26.47 -2.50
N GLU A 32 -19.34 25.71 -1.84
CA GLU A 32 -20.26 26.16 -0.78
C GLU A 32 -19.73 25.83 0.64
N GLY A 33 -18.47 25.41 0.77
CA GLY A 33 -17.82 25.09 2.04
C GLY A 33 -18.31 23.83 2.74
N VAL A 34 -19.09 22.98 2.06
CA VAL A 34 -19.59 21.70 2.59
C VAL A 34 -18.60 20.59 2.28
N THR A 35 -18.02 20.00 3.32
CA THR A 35 -17.13 18.84 3.21
C THR A 35 -17.86 17.55 3.57
N PHE A 36 -17.47 16.44 2.91
CA PHE A 36 -17.99 15.12 3.22
C PHE A 36 -17.05 14.42 4.19
N ASP A 37 -17.59 13.88 5.27
CA ASP A 37 -16.82 13.03 6.17
C ASP A 37 -16.35 11.75 5.45
N ARG A 38 -15.04 11.50 5.49
CA ARG A 38 -14.39 10.34 4.90
C ARG A 38 -13.92 9.32 5.94
N SER A 39 -14.08 9.63 7.23
CA SER A 39 -13.60 8.82 8.36
C SER A 39 -14.06 7.37 8.28
N ALA A 40 -15.33 7.13 7.93
CA ALA A 40 -15.89 5.79 7.77
C ALA A 40 -15.25 5.01 6.61
N THR A 41 -14.92 5.69 5.50
CA THR A 41 -14.25 5.05 4.35
C THR A 41 -12.80 4.72 4.69
N GLU A 42 -12.10 5.64 5.36
CA GLU A 42 -10.73 5.43 5.82
C GLU A 42 -10.62 4.29 6.82
N ALA A 43 -11.55 4.22 7.79
CA ALA A 43 -11.63 3.12 8.74
C ALA A 43 -11.90 1.78 8.04
N ALA A 44 -12.82 1.74 7.08
CA ALA A 44 -13.11 0.54 6.29
C ALA A 44 -11.91 0.09 5.44
N VAL A 45 -11.19 1.03 4.81
CA VAL A 45 -9.97 0.74 4.05
C VAL A 45 -8.89 0.20 4.98
N LYS A 46 -8.67 0.83 6.14
CA LYS A 46 -7.69 0.37 7.13
C LYS A 46 -8.01 -1.03 7.63
N ALA A 47 -9.27 -1.31 7.95
CA ALA A 47 -9.72 -2.65 8.33
C ALA A 47 -9.45 -3.65 7.20
N ARG A 48 -9.78 -3.29 5.95
CA ARG A 48 -9.53 -4.15 4.79
C ARG A 48 -8.06 -4.46 4.57
N VAL A 49 -7.17 -3.49 4.77
CA VAL A 49 -5.72 -3.70 4.68
C VAL A 49 -5.24 -4.70 5.73
N VAL A 50 -5.73 -4.59 6.97
CA VAL A 50 -5.44 -5.53 8.06
C VAL A 50 -5.93 -6.94 7.70
N ASP A 51 -7.16 -7.07 7.19
CA ASP A 51 -7.73 -8.36 6.79
C ASP A 51 -6.94 -9.02 5.64
N MET A 52 -6.53 -8.22 4.65
CA MET A 52 -5.73 -8.70 3.53
C MET A 52 -4.35 -9.15 3.99
N LYS A 53 -3.73 -8.45 4.95
CA LYS A 53 -2.47 -8.87 5.57
C LYS A 53 -2.64 -10.20 6.30
N ALA A 54 -3.67 -10.33 7.15
CA ALA A 54 -3.96 -11.59 7.84
C ALA A 54 -4.17 -12.75 6.85
N THR A 55 -4.89 -12.50 5.75
CA THR A 55 -5.11 -13.48 4.68
C THR A 55 -3.80 -13.89 4.00
N ARG A 56 -2.90 -12.95 3.72
CA ARG A 56 -1.58 -13.25 3.14
C ARG A 56 -0.72 -14.09 4.07
N VAL A 57 -0.71 -13.79 5.37
CA VAL A 57 0.02 -14.61 6.37
C VAL A 57 -0.53 -16.03 6.41
N GLY A 58 -1.85 -16.19 6.44
CA GLY A 58 -2.49 -17.52 6.41
C GLY A 58 -2.14 -18.30 5.14
N LEU A 59 -2.19 -17.64 3.98
CA LEU A 59 -1.82 -18.26 2.70
C LEU A 59 -0.34 -18.68 2.66
N ALA A 60 0.56 -17.84 3.18
CA ALA A 60 1.97 -18.19 3.27
C ALA A 60 2.20 -19.43 4.14
N GLY A 61 1.48 -19.56 5.26
CA GLY A 61 1.49 -20.75 6.10
C GLY A 61 1.00 -22.00 5.35
N ALA A 62 -0.18 -21.91 4.71
CA ALA A 62 -0.74 -23.03 3.95
C ALA A 62 0.20 -23.52 2.84
N LEU A 63 0.86 -22.60 2.12
CA LEU A 63 1.85 -22.96 1.10
C LEU A 63 3.05 -23.71 1.70
N LEU A 64 3.45 -23.39 2.93
CA LEU A 64 4.54 -24.10 3.61
C LEU A 64 4.12 -25.52 4.01
N ASP A 65 2.88 -25.69 4.47
CA ASP A 65 2.32 -27.01 4.78
C ASP A 65 2.20 -27.89 3.52
N ASP A 66 1.81 -27.29 2.39
CA ASP A 66 1.79 -27.96 1.09
C ASP A 66 3.21 -28.39 0.66
N VAL A 67 4.23 -27.55 0.89
CA VAL A 67 5.64 -27.92 0.64
C VAL A 67 6.03 -29.15 1.47
N GLN A 68 5.67 -29.18 2.76
CA GLN A 68 5.97 -30.33 3.62
C GLN A 68 5.29 -31.60 3.12
N THR A 69 4.02 -31.49 2.70
CA THR A 69 3.25 -32.60 2.14
C THR A 69 3.86 -33.11 0.83
N ALA A 70 4.21 -32.20 -0.09
CA ALA A 70 4.85 -32.54 -1.36
C ALA A 70 6.23 -33.19 -1.13
N ARG A 71 6.99 -32.71 -0.15
CA ARG A 71 8.28 -33.28 0.26
C ARG A 71 8.14 -34.69 0.82
N ALA A 72 7.15 -34.95 1.66
CA ALA A 72 6.89 -36.29 2.18
C ALA A 72 6.56 -37.27 1.04
N ARG A 73 5.70 -36.86 0.10
CA ARG A 73 5.36 -37.66 -1.09
C ARG A 73 6.57 -37.94 -1.98
N MET A 74 7.40 -36.92 -2.23
CA MET A 74 8.63 -37.05 -3.01
C MET A 74 9.62 -38.02 -2.36
N HIS A 75 9.76 -38.02 -1.03
CA HIS A 75 10.65 -38.97 -0.35
C HIS A 75 10.11 -40.40 -0.33
N ALA A 76 8.79 -40.58 -0.36
CA ALA A 76 8.15 -41.89 -0.41
C ALA A 76 8.07 -42.47 -1.82
N SER A 77 8.44 -41.72 -2.87
CA SER A 77 8.32 -42.21 -4.24
C SER A 77 9.44 -43.20 -4.58
N GLU A 78 9.07 -44.37 -5.10
CA GLU A 78 10.01 -45.37 -5.60
C GLU A 78 10.36 -45.16 -7.09
N ASP A 79 9.56 -44.36 -7.80
CA ASP A 79 9.73 -44.04 -9.21
C ASP A 79 10.35 -42.65 -9.42
N ASN A 80 11.28 -42.56 -10.36
CA ASN A 80 12.03 -41.34 -10.65
C ASN A 80 11.12 -40.23 -11.22
N ARG A 81 10.08 -40.58 -12.00
CA ARG A 81 9.16 -39.56 -12.53
C ARG A 81 8.35 -38.95 -11.39
N ALA A 82 7.81 -39.77 -10.50
CA ALA A 82 7.11 -39.30 -9.31
C ALA A 82 8.00 -38.42 -8.41
N PHE A 83 9.27 -38.78 -8.25
CA PHE A 83 10.26 -37.96 -7.54
C PHE A 83 10.43 -36.58 -8.19
N LEU A 84 10.66 -36.54 -9.50
CA LEU A 84 10.87 -35.29 -10.24
C LEU A 84 9.62 -34.40 -10.25
N ASP A 85 8.43 -34.98 -10.38
CA ASP A 85 7.15 -34.26 -10.29
C ASP A 85 6.99 -33.62 -8.90
N GLY A 86 7.34 -34.36 -7.83
CA GLY A 86 7.38 -33.85 -6.46
C GLY A 86 8.38 -32.70 -6.27
N ALA A 87 9.60 -32.84 -6.78
CA ALA A 87 10.62 -31.80 -6.72
C ALA A 87 10.17 -30.51 -7.43
N ARG A 88 9.51 -30.65 -8.59
CA ARG A 88 8.97 -29.50 -9.35
C ARG A 88 7.82 -28.82 -8.61
N ALA A 89 6.93 -29.60 -7.99
CA ALA A 89 5.84 -29.07 -7.17
C ALA A 89 6.39 -28.26 -5.98
N ILE A 90 7.39 -28.79 -5.28
CA ILE A 90 8.07 -28.09 -4.17
C ILE A 90 8.68 -26.78 -4.64
N ALA A 91 9.42 -26.77 -5.76
CA ALA A 91 10.03 -25.56 -6.30
C ALA A 91 8.97 -24.47 -6.61
N GLY A 92 7.84 -24.87 -7.20
CA GLY A 92 6.71 -23.98 -7.47
C GLY A 92 6.08 -23.39 -6.21
N LEU A 93 5.83 -24.23 -5.21
CA LEU A 93 5.22 -23.82 -3.93
C LEU A 93 6.14 -22.93 -3.10
N VAL A 94 7.44 -23.25 -3.03
CA VAL A 94 8.44 -22.41 -2.36
C VAL A 94 8.52 -21.04 -3.04
N GLY A 95 8.55 -21.00 -4.37
CA GLY A 95 8.54 -19.74 -5.12
C GLY A 95 7.27 -18.92 -4.88
N ALA A 96 6.11 -19.56 -4.75
CA ALA A 96 4.86 -18.89 -4.37
C ALA A 96 4.91 -18.36 -2.93
N HIS A 97 5.36 -19.17 -1.97
CA HIS A 97 5.50 -18.79 -0.57
C HIS A 97 6.41 -17.56 -0.40
N VAL A 98 7.59 -17.57 -1.03
CA VAL A 98 8.54 -16.44 -0.95
C VAL A 98 7.91 -15.15 -1.48
N ARG A 99 7.15 -15.21 -2.59
CA ARG A 99 6.46 -14.03 -3.13
C ARG A 99 5.37 -13.51 -2.21
N VAL A 100 4.55 -14.39 -1.63
CA VAL A 100 3.48 -14.00 -0.70
C VAL A 100 4.06 -13.44 0.60
N ALA A 101 5.06 -14.11 1.18
CA ALA A 101 5.73 -13.68 2.40
C ALA A 101 6.57 -12.40 2.22
N GLY A 102 7.03 -12.13 0.99
CA GLY A 102 7.74 -10.91 0.64
C GLY A 102 6.84 -9.68 0.53
N PHE A 103 5.54 -9.85 0.29
CA PHE A 103 4.60 -8.76 0.02
C PHE A 103 4.42 -7.80 1.22
N ASP A 104 4.63 -8.31 2.45
CA ASP A 104 4.46 -7.53 3.68
C ASP A 104 5.77 -6.90 4.19
N LYS A 105 6.90 -7.08 3.48
CA LYS A 105 8.21 -6.61 3.95
C LYS A 105 8.44 -5.11 3.76
N ASP A 106 7.64 -4.39 2.98
CA ASP A 106 7.97 -3.02 2.51
C ASP A 106 6.84 -1.97 2.65
N ASP A 107 6.13 -1.89 3.78
CA ASP A 107 5.21 -0.75 4.01
C ASP A 107 5.88 0.49 4.62
N SER A 108 7.13 0.40 5.12
CA SER A 108 7.87 1.53 5.73
C SER A 108 9.23 1.79 5.09
N SER A 109 9.92 0.75 4.61
CA SER A 109 11.29 0.86 4.09
C SER A 109 11.42 1.82 2.91
N GLY A 110 10.51 1.77 1.93
CA GLY A 110 10.57 2.60 0.72
C GLY A 110 10.21 4.06 0.96
N VAL A 111 9.15 4.32 1.73
CA VAL A 111 8.70 5.68 2.07
C VAL A 111 9.67 6.34 3.04
N ASP A 112 10.20 5.62 4.02
CA ASP A 112 11.16 6.15 4.97
C ASP A 112 12.55 6.33 4.33
N ALA A 113 12.96 5.46 3.41
CA ALA A 113 14.15 5.68 2.58
C ALA A 113 14.00 6.94 1.71
N ALA A 114 12.84 7.13 1.05
CA ALA A 114 12.57 8.33 0.26
C ALA A 114 12.55 9.61 1.13
N ARG A 115 11.91 9.56 2.31
CA ARG A 115 11.89 10.68 3.27
C ARG A 115 13.29 11.01 3.78
N SER A 116 14.11 10.00 4.07
CA SER A 116 15.51 10.17 4.49
C SER A 116 16.38 10.80 3.40
N MET A 117 16.22 10.36 2.14
CA MET A 117 16.91 10.95 0.99
C MET A 117 16.50 12.41 0.75
N LEU A 118 15.21 12.72 0.84
CA LEU A 118 14.71 14.09 0.70
C LEU A 118 15.17 15.00 1.85
N GLY A 119 15.24 14.48 3.08
CA GLY A 119 15.81 15.20 4.22
C GLY A 119 17.28 15.56 4.00
N ARG A 120 18.09 14.59 3.55
CA ARG A 120 19.50 14.82 3.21
C ARG A 120 19.67 15.86 2.10
N LEU A 121 18.82 15.81 1.08
CA LEU A 121 18.84 16.77 -0.03
C LEU A 121 18.48 18.19 0.45
N ALA A 122 17.43 18.34 1.26
CA ALA A 122 17.03 19.62 1.82
C ALA A 122 18.14 20.23 2.71
N THR A 123 18.83 19.40 3.49
CA THR A 123 20.00 19.84 4.27
C THR A 123 21.14 20.31 3.36
N ALA A 124 21.47 19.55 2.32
CA ALA A 124 22.54 19.93 1.39
C ALA A 124 22.25 21.25 0.66
N ILE A 125 21.01 21.46 0.23
CA ILE A 125 20.58 22.73 -0.39
C ILE A 125 20.65 23.88 0.62
N GLY A 126 20.19 23.67 1.86
CA GLY A 126 20.27 24.69 2.91
C GLY A 126 21.70 25.11 3.26
N VAL A 127 22.63 24.15 3.29
CA VAL A 127 24.07 24.44 3.50
C VAL A 127 24.64 25.26 2.35
N ALA A 128 24.38 24.87 1.09
CA ALA A 128 24.85 25.62 -0.07
C ALA A 128 24.32 27.07 -0.10
N VAL A 129 23.05 27.29 0.24
CA VAL A 129 22.46 28.64 0.34
C VAL A 129 23.08 29.47 1.46
N SER A 130 23.50 28.81 2.55
CA SER A 130 24.15 29.48 3.69
C SER A 130 25.59 29.89 3.36
N GLU A 131 26.30 29.07 2.59
CA GLU A 131 27.66 29.35 2.12
C GLU A 131 27.65 30.52 1.11
N ASP A 132 26.75 30.51 0.11
CA ASP A 132 26.58 31.61 -0.86
C ASP A 132 26.25 32.95 -0.18
N ALA A 133 25.41 32.95 0.86
CA ALA A 133 25.05 34.17 1.59
C ALA A 133 26.21 34.74 2.42
N SER A 134 27.15 33.88 2.85
CA SER A 134 28.33 34.30 3.64
C SER A 134 29.47 34.84 2.78
N GLU A 135 29.54 34.49 1.49
CA GLU A 135 30.53 35.02 0.55
C GLU A 135 30.16 36.42 0.03
N THR A 136 28.88 36.80 -0.01
CA THR A 136 28.43 38.10 -0.55
C THR A 136 28.57 39.28 0.42
N ASP A 137 28.74 39.03 1.72
CA ASP A 137 28.88 40.09 2.75
C ASP A 137 30.34 40.54 2.96
N GLY A 138 31.31 39.93 2.25
CA GLY A 138 32.75 40.20 2.38
C GLY A 138 33.35 41.22 1.44
N GLU A 139 32.60 41.75 0.45
CA GLU A 139 33.14 42.64 -0.58
C GLU A 139 32.33 43.95 -0.69
N ALA A 140 32.73 44.94 0.09
CA ALA A 140 32.42 46.36 -0.16
C ALA A 140 33.68 47.20 0.18
N PRO A 141 33.88 48.33 -0.53
CA PRO A 141 35.16 48.78 -1.10
C PRO A 141 36.17 49.40 -0.13
#